data_AF-A0A672UHX6-F1
#
_entry.id   AF-A0A672UHX6-F1
#
_cell.length_a   1.000
_cell.length_b   1.000
_cell.length_c   1.000
_cell.angle_alpha   90.00
_cell.angle_beta   90.00
_cell.angle_gamma   90.00
#
_symmetry.space_group_name_H-M   'P 1'
#
loop_
_entity.id
_entity.type
_entity.pdbx_description
1 polymer ?
#
loop_
_entity_poly.entity_id
_entity_poly.type
_entity_poly.pdbx_seq_one_letter_code
_entity_poly.pdbx_strand_id
1 'polypeptide(L)'
;HPVDIRVPPSSLQPLKEHLEDNDISYSIMIKDVQVIGGAGEEGETKGLGVVWDDVSSRPLSPRHWWTTSRRRCSKGPASWYLLVAENPNLVSKLEIGRSTEDRPLYVLKVRGGTNRPAIWIDTGIHSREWVTQASGVWFAKKLQPWPPAEVTLPFQNRLWRKTRSTYSGSTCVGVDANRNWNSAFGESGASRNPCSETYHGPYPNSEPEVKAIVDFVSNHGNIKAFISIHSYSQLLLYAYGYTSTPHEIAEQAVTALSSLYGTSYEYGSIFTTIYQASGNSVDWTYDQGIKYSFTFELRDTGYYGFLLPASQIIPTAQETWLALKVIMQYTLEHPY
;
A
#
# COMPACT_ATOMS: atom_id res chain seq x y z
N HIS A 1 1.67 -20.96 -4.64
CA HIS A 1 2.44 -20.07 -3.74
C HIS A 1 2.52 -20.69 -2.35
N PRO A 2 3.63 -20.49 -1.61
CA PRO A 2 3.73 -20.89 -0.21
C PRO A 2 2.68 -20.16 0.65
N VAL A 3 2.36 -20.73 1.81
CA VAL A 3 1.44 -20.11 2.79
C VAL A 3 2.25 -19.62 3.97
N ASP A 4 2.27 -18.31 4.17
CA ASP A 4 3.00 -17.68 5.29
C ASP A 4 2.03 -17.42 6.45
N ILE A 5 2.32 -17.98 7.63
CA ILE A 5 1.46 -17.89 8.82
C ILE A 5 2.26 -17.41 10.03
N ARG A 6 1.80 -16.35 10.69
CA ARG A 6 2.32 -15.96 12.01
C ARG A 6 1.63 -16.77 13.10
N VAL A 7 2.42 -17.48 13.90
CA VAL A 7 1.93 -18.35 14.97
C VAL A 7 2.26 -17.72 16.33
N PRO A 8 1.27 -17.49 17.22
CA PRO A 8 1.55 -17.06 18.59
C PRO A 8 2.41 -18.09 19.34
N PRO A 9 3.28 -17.68 20.29
CA PRO A 9 4.13 -18.61 21.04
C PRO A 9 3.35 -19.75 21.72
N SER A 10 2.15 -19.45 22.25
CA SER A 10 1.25 -20.42 22.88
C SER A 10 0.72 -21.50 21.94
N SER A 11 0.76 -21.27 20.63
CA SER A 11 0.21 -22.17 19.60
C SER A 11 1.30 -22.78 18.72
N LEU A 12 2.57 -22.42 18.94
CA LEU A 12 3.69 -22.85 18.08
C LEU A 12 3.90 -24.36 18.14
N GLN A 13 3.99 -24.93 19.34
CA GLN A 13 4.27 -26.35 19.51
C GLN A 13 3.11 -27.23 19.01
N PRO A 14 1.83 -26.97 19.38
CA PRO A 14 0.71 -27.73 18.83
C PRO A 14 0.60 -27.68 17.31
N LEU A 15 0.93 -26.53 16.68
CA LEU A 15 0.90 -26.43 15.23
C LEU A 15 2.01 -27.25 14.59
N LYS A 16 3.24 -27.22 15.13
CA LYS A 16 4.35 -28.01 14.59
C LYS A 16 4.04 -29.49 14.61
N GLU A 17 3.55 -29.99 15.75
CA GLU A 17 3.11 -31.38 15.90
C GLU A 17 2.05 -31.73 14.85
N HIS A 18 1.04 -30.87 14.68
CA HIS A 18 0.02 -31.09 13.66
C HIS A 18 0.58 -31.13 12.23
N LEU A 19 1.52 -30.25 11.89
CA LEU A 19 2.15 -30.23 10.56
C LEU A 19 3.00 -31.49 10.33
N GLU A 20 3.76 -31.92 11.34
CA GLU A 20 4.60 -33.10 11.30
C GLU A 20 3.77 -34.39 11.21
N ASP A 21 2.70 -34.50 12.01
CA ASP A 21 1.76 -35.63 12.00
C ASP A 21 1.01 -35.81 10.66
N ASN A 22 0.93 -34.74 9.86
CA ASN A 22 0.26 -34.73 8.56
C ASN A 22 1.23 -34.64 7.37
N ASP A 23 2.53 -34.85 7.60
CA ASP A 23 3.59 -34.78 6.58
C ASP A 23 3.60 -33.43 5.80
N ILE A 24 3.18 -32.35 6.44
CA ILE A 24 3.16 -31.00 5.85
C ILE A 24 4.52 -30.35 6.08
N SER A 25 5.32 -30.26 5.02
CA SER A 25 6.63 -29.59 5.05
C SER A 25 6.50 -28.10 5.39
N TYR A 26 7.32 -27.62 6.31
CA TYR A 26 7.37 -26.21 6.70
C TYR A 26 8.80 -25.71 6.91
N SER A 27 8.98 -24.39 6.90
CA SER A 27 10.24 -23.75 7.28
C SER A 27 9.96 -22.53 8.16
N ILE A 28 10.88 -22.21 9.08
CA ILE A 28 10.75 -21.05 9.96
C ILE A 28 11.38 -19.84 9.28
N MET A 29 10.55 -18.94 8.76
CA MET A 29 11.02 -17.70 8.12
C MET A 29 11.51 -16.68 9.14
N ILE A 30 10.69 -16.38 10.16
CA ILE A 30 11.00 -15.41 11.22
C ILE A 30 10.93 -16.13 12.57
N LYS A 31 12.08 -16.22 13.26
CA LYS A 31 12.17 -16.87 14.57
C LYS A 31 11.50 -16.07 15.67
N ASP A 32 11.69 -14.75 15.66
CA ASP A 32 11.14 -13.84 16.66
C ASP A 32 10.66 -12.53 16.00
N VAL A 33 9.34 -12.37 15.98
CA VAL A 33 8.67 -11.19 15.42
C VAL A 33 8.94 -9.94 16.27
N GLN A 34 9.16 -10.10 17.58
CA GLN A 34 9.48 -8.97 18.48
C GLN A 34 10.88 -8.44 18.22
N VAL A 35 11.85 -9.30 17.89
CA VAL A 35 13.21 -8.85 17.56
C VAL A 35 13.22 -8.03 16.26
N ILE A 36 12.50 -8.47 15.22
CA ILE A 36 12.43 -7.72 13.96
C ILE A 36 11.62 -6.43 14.14
N GLY A 37 10.51 -6.49 14.89
CA GLY A 37 9.72 -5.30 15.23
C GLY A 37 10.54 -4.28 16.02
N GLY A 38 11.26 -4.74 17.04
CA GLY A 38 12.11 -3.95 17.93
C GLY A 38 13.39 -3.44 17.26
N ALA A 39 14.00 -4.18 16.33
CA ALA A 39 15.11 -3.68 15.51
C ALA A 39 14.67 -2.53 14.59
N GLY A 40 13.39 -2.55 14.16
CA GLY A 40 12.74 -1.40 13.53
C GLY A 40 12.69 -0.17 14.44
N GLU A 41 12.43 -0.35 15.75
CA GLU A 41 12.41 0.71 16.77
C GLU A 41 13.82 1.13 17.25
N GLU A 42 14.81 0.22 17.29
CA GLU A 42 16.20 0.53 17.66
C GLU A 42 16.96 1.25 16.54
N GLY A 43 16.68 0.92 15.27
CA GLY A 43 17.17 1.70 14.13
C GLY A 43 16.68 3.16 14.15
N GLU A 44 15.55 3.43 14.79
CA GLU A 44 15.00 4.77 14.99
C GLU A 44 15.72 5.55 16.08
N THR A 45 16.23 4.88 17.13
CA THR A 45 16.96 5.54 18.23
C THR A 45 18.44 5.75 17.94
N LYS A 46 19.10 4.88 17.16
CA LYS A 46 20.53 5.03 16.81
C LYS A 46 20.81 6.11 15.74
N GLY A 47 19.78 6.65 15.10
CA GLY A 47 19.87 7.87 14.27
C GLY A 47 19.97 9.18 15.08
N LEU A 48 19.87 9.12 16.42
CA LEU A 48 19.98 10.26 17.33
C LEU A 48 21.44 10.49 17.74
N GLY A 49 22.22 11.06 16.84
CA GLY A 49 23.49 11.67 17.18
C GLY A 49 23.67 12.94 16.38
N VAL A 50 23.44 14.11 16.99
CA VAL A 50 24.25 15.35 16.89
C VAL A 50 23.48 16.55 17.47
N VAL A 51 24.08 17.08 18.55
CA VAL A 51 24.34 18.48 18.93
C VAL A 51 23.15 19.46 18.95
N TRP A 52 22.86 19.93 20.17
CA TRP A 52 22.17 21.19 20.42
C TRP A 52 23.07 22.34 19.97
N ASP A 53 22.67 23.09 18.95
CA ASP A 53 23.20 24.44 18.75
C ASP A 53 22.04 25.42 18.52
N ASP A 54 22.15 26.51 19.27
CA ASP A 54 21.19 27.58 19.47
C ASP A 54 20.93 28.38 18.18
N VAL A 55 19.67 28.76 17.98
CA VAL A 55 19.19 29.37 16.74
C VAL A 55 19.53 30.86 16.73
N SER A 56 20.64 31.23 16.11
CA SER A 56 20.77 32.57 15.54
C SER A 56 21.68 32.62 14.30
N SER A 57 21.13 33.17 13.23
CA SER A 57 21.79 33.62 11.97
C SER A 57 22.30 32.56 10.96
N ARG A 58 21.80 32.71 9.72
CA ARG A 58 22.03 32.03 8.41
C ARG A 58 23.50 31.60 8.09
N PRO A 59 23.78 30.96 6.92
CA PRO A 59 23.15 29.81 6.23
C PRO A 59 24.20 28.69 5.95
N LEU A 60 23.85 27.40 6.04
CA LEU A 60 24.79 26.31 5.73
C LEU A 60 24.20 25.19 4.85
N SER A 61 24.80 25.06 3.66
CA SER A 61 25.12 23.87 2.84
C SER A 61 24.13 22.67 2.77
N PRO A 62 23.73 22.23 1.56
CA PRO A 62 22.83 21.09 1.34
C PRO A 62 23.57 19.74 1.31
N ARG A 63 23.93 19.15 2.46
CA ARG A 63 24.37 17.75 2.52
C ARG A 63 23.94 17.05 3.83
N HIS A 64 23.30 15.88 3.69
CA HIS A 64 23.16 14.79 4.67
C HIS A 64 22.09 14.80 5.77
N TRP A 65 20.79 14.83 5.46
CA TRP A 65 19.78 14.55 6.49
C TRP A 65 18.59 13.75 5.90
N TRP A 66 18.71 12.42 5.89
CA TRP A 66 17.57 11.50 5.73
C TRP A 66 17.27 10.89 7.10
N THR A 67 16.22 11.33 7.78
CA THR A 67 15.72 10.67 8.99
C THR A 67 14.45 9.89 8.66
N THR A 68 14.60 8.59 8.48
CA THR A 68 13.49 7.62 8.42
C THR A 68 13.09 7.26 9.85
N SER A 69 12.14 7.98 10.45
CA SER A 69 11.62 7.66 11.79
C SER A 69 10.10 7.45 11.73
N ARG A 70 9.58 6.37 12.36
CA ARG A 70 8.15 6.21 12.65
C ARG A 70 7.92 6.65 14.10
N ARG A 71 7.30 7.81 14.34
CA ARG A 71 7.09 8.31 15.71
C ARG A 71 5.79 7.76 16.35
N ARG A 72 5.67 7.91 17.67
CA ARG A 72 4.42 7.71 18.43
C ARG A 72 3.49 8.91 18.32
N CYS A 73 2.19 8.65 18.28
CA CYS A 73 1.12 9.59 17.92
C CYS A 73 0.94 10.75 18.91
N SER A 74 1.09 11.99 18.42
CA SER A 74 0.45 13.20 18.99
C SER A 74 0.22 14.33 17.99
N LYS A 75 0.72 14.23 16.75
CA LYS A 75 0.50 15.20 15.68
C LYS A 75 0.07 14.44 14.41
N GLY A 76 -1.00 14.89 13.75
CA GLY A 76 -1.46 14.34 12.47
C GLY A 76 -0.40 14.43 11.37
N PRO A 77 -0.70 14.07 10.10
CA PRO A 77 0.30 14.08 9.04
C PRO A 77 0.67 15.51 8.66
N ALA A 78 1.61 16.10 9.39
CA ALA A 78 2.13 17.44 9.17
C ALA A 78 2.76 17.59 7.78
N SER A 79 3.19 16.48 7.16
CA SER A 79 3.83 16.45 5.84
C SER A 79 2.90 16.88 4.68
N TRP A 80 1.64 16.44 4.67
CA TRP A 80 0.71 16.75 3.56
C TRP A 80 0.25 18.20 3.54
N TYR A 81 0.09 18.80 4.72
CA TYR A 81 -0.27 20.22 4.84
C TYR A 81 0.84 21.13 4.31
N LEU A 82 2.11 20.78 4.57
CA LEU A 82 3.27 21.49 4.03
C LEU A 82 3.35 21.35 2.51
N LEU A 83 3.08 20.15 1.96
CA LEU A 83 3.14 19.89 0.53
C LEU A 83 2.19 20.80 -0.29
N VAL A 84 0.96 20.99 0.19
CA VAL A 84 -0.04 21.88 -0.46
C VAL A 84 0.30 23.34 -0.27
N ALA A 85 0.72 23.73 0.94
CA ALA A 85 1.03 25.12 1.25
C ALA A 85 2.22 25.66 0.44
N GLU A 86 3.21 24.80 0.15
CA GLU A 86 4.42 25.19 -0.57
C GLU A 86 4.28 25.12 -2.10
N ASN A 87 3.28 24.39 -2.62
CA ASN A 87 3.09 24.19 -4.06
C ASN A 87 1.64 24.39 -4.53
N PRO A 88 0.99 25.51 -4.17
CA PRO A 88 -0.46 25.70 -4.37
C PRO A 88 -0.90 25.70 -5.84
N ASN A 89 0.02 26.00 -6.77
CA ASN A 89 -0.25 26.00 -8.21
C ASN A 89 -0.18 24.61 -8.86
N LEU A 90 0.39 23.63 -8.16
CA LEU A 90 0.66 22.29 -8.69
C LEU A 90 -0.02 21.19 -7.89
N VAL A 91 -0.23 21.36 -6.59
CA VAL A 91 -0.86 20.33 -5.75
C VAL A 91 -2.02 20.93 -4.98
N SER A 92 -3.15 20.23 -5.02
CA SER A 92 -4.32 20.53 -4.19
C SER A 92 -4.70 19.30 -3.37
N LYS A 93 -5.20 19.53 -2.16
CA LYS A 93 -5.72 18.47 -1.29
C LYS A 93 -7.25 18.47 -1.37
N LEU A 94 -7.81 17.32 -1.65
CA LEU A 94 -9.25 17.09 -1.74
C LEU A 94 -9.66 16.14 -0.61
N GLU A 95 -10.67 16.48 0.16
CA GLU A 95 -11.35 15.52 1.05
C GLU A 95 -12.37 14.76 0.19
N ILE A 96 -12.24 13.44 0.12
CA ILE A 96 -13.10 12.58 -0.70
C ILE A 96 -14.17 11.84 0.11
N GLY A 97 -14.09 11.92 1.44
CA GLY A 97 -14.98 11.23 2.36
C GLY A 97 -14.40 11.18 3.77
N ARG A 98 -15.02 10.38 4.62
CA ARG A 98 -14.59 10.16 6.01
C ARG A 98 -14.51 8.68 6.30
N SER A 99 -13.54 8.29 7.12
CA SER A 99 -13.32 6.90 7.55
C SER A 99 -14.42 6.45 8.51
N THR A 100 -14.43 5.16 8.85
CA THR A 100 -15.37 4.58 9.83
C THR A 100 -15.29 5.26 11.20
N GLU A 101 -14.07 5.62 11.64
CA GLU A 101 -13.82 6.38 12.88
C GLU A 101 -13.81 7.91 12.67
N ASP A 102 -14.55 8.40 11.66
CA ASP A 102 -14.74 9.84 11.37
C ASP A 102 -13.44 10.62 11.10
N ARG A 103 -12.45 10.02 10.43
CA ARG A 103 -11.24 10.73 10.00
C ARG A 103 -11.38 11.18 8.55
N PRO A 104 -10.98 12.41 8.20
CA PRO A 104 -11.04 12.87 6.81
C PRO A 104 -10.12 12.04 5.91
N LEU A 105 -10.64 11.61 4.77
CA LEU A 105 -9.91 10.89 3.73
C LEU A 105 -9.44 11.88 2.69
N TYR A 106 -8.13 12.03 2.56
CA TYR A 106 -7.52 13.02 1.67
C TYR A 106 -6.88 12.39 0.44
N VAL A 107 -7.04 13.05 -0.70
CA VAL A 107 -6.32 12.78 -1.94
C VAL A 107 -5.49 14.01 -2.31
N LEU A 108 -4.28 13.77 -2.81
CA LEU A 108 -3.48 14.80 -3.46
C LEU A 108 -3.73 14.78 -4.96
N LYS A 109 -4.27 15.89 -5.49
CA LYS A 109 -4.36 16.12 -6.93
C LYS A 109 -3.12 16.87 -7.40
N VAL A 110 -2.30 16.19 -8.21
CA VAL A 110 -1.06 16.74 -8.80
C VAL A 110 -1.30 17.20 -10.24
N ARG A 111 -1.00 18.48 -10.51
CA ARG A 111 -1.34 19.30 -11.67
C ARG A 111 -2.85 19.57 -11.84
N GLY A 112 -3.13 20.84 -12.17
CA GLY A 112 -4.47 21.37 -12.36
C GLY A 112 -5.05 21.16 -13.77
N GLY A 113 -6.34 21.46 -13.87
CA GLY A 113 -7.18 21.32 -15.07
C GLY A 113 -8.55 20.74 -14.72
N THR A 114 -9.57 21.15 -15.46
CA THR A 114 -10.93 20.60 -15.38
C THR A 114 -11.02 19.39 -16.31
N ASN A 115 -11.57 18.28 -15.79
CA ASN A 115 -11.89 17.06 -16.55
C ASN A 115 -10.73 16.50 -17.42
N ARG A 116 -9.49 16.60 -16.97
CA ARG A 116 -8.36 15.96 -17.66
C ARG A 116 -8.39 14.45 -17.43
N PRO A 117 -7.92 13.63 -18.40
CA PRO A 117 -7.57 12.25 -18.14
C PRO A 117 -6.65 12.17 -16.91
N ALA A 118 -7.00 11.30 -15.97
CA ALA A 118 -6.32 11.19 -14.68
C ALA A 118 -5.78 9.78 -14.45
N ILE A 119 -4.78 9.69 -13.57
CA ILE A 119 -4.22 8.43 -13.08
C ILE A 119 -4.43 8.43 -11.57
N TRP A 120 -5.05 7.36 -11.07
CA TRP A 120 -5.26 7.16 -9.64
C TRP A 120 -4.16 6.25 -9.09
N ILE A 121 -3.59 6.63 -7.94
CA ILE A 121 -2.64 5.82 -7.19
C ILE A 121 -3.04 5.85 -5.72
N ASP A 122 -3.32 4.70 -5.12
CA ASP A 122 -3.53 4.55 -3.68
C ASP A 122 -2.49 3.64 -3.03
N THR A 123 -2.29 3.85 -1.73
CA THR A 123 -1.36 3.09 -0.89
C THR A 123 -2.04 2.82 0.45
N GLY A 124 -1.74 1.69 1.07
CA GLY A 124 -2.10 1.44 2.46
C GLY A 124 -3.57 1.12 2.72
N ILE A 125 -4.27 0.55 1.73
CA ILE A 125 -5.62 -0.02 1.93
C ILE A 125 -5.61 -1.12 3.00
N HIS A 126 -4.49 -1.83 3.16
CA HIS A 126 -4.21 -2.65 4.34
C HIS A 126 -3.22 -1.96 5.27
N SER A 127 -3.60 -1.81 6.54
CA SER A 127 -2.86 -0.96 7.48
C SER A 127 -1.45 -1.46 7.86
N ARG A 128 -1.17 -2.76 7.77
CA ARG A 128 0.14 -3.35 8.16
C ARG A 128 1.23 -3.21 7.10
N GLU A 129 0.86 -2.87 5.87
CA GLU A 129 1.71 -2.84 4.68
C GLU A 129 2.52 -1.54 4.60
N TRP A 130 3.28 -1.24 5.67
CA TRP A 130 3.83 0.09 5.97
C TRP A 130 4.77 0.67 4.90
N VAL A 131 5.41 -0.17 4.09
CA VAL A 131 6.26 0.29 2.99
C VAL A 131 5.45 1.00 1.91
N THR A 132 4.16 0.67 1.77
CA THR A 132 3.27 1.27 0.77
C THR A 132 3.00 2.74 1.06
N GLN A 133 2.56 3.09 2.27
CA GLN A 133 2.30 4.48 2.64
C GLN A 133 3.59 5.31 2.63
N ALA A 134 4.70 4.74 3.09
CA ALA A 134 6.00 5.40 3.06
C ALA A 134 6.47 5.68 1.62
N SER A 135 6.25 4.73 0.71
CA SER A 135 6.53 4.90 -0.72
C SER A 135 5.57 5.91 -1.35
N GLY A 136 4.30 5.95 -0.97
CA GLY A 136 3.31 6.95 -1.40
C GLY A 136 3.74 8.39 -1.11
N VAL A 137 4.23 8.64 0.12
CA VAL A 137 4.83 9.94 0.48
C VAL A 137 6.05 10.24 -0.38
N TRP A 138 6.90 9.24 -0.61
CA TRP A 138 8.07 9.41 -1.46
C TRP A 138 7.70 9.71 -2.92
N PHE A 139 6.66 9.09 -3.49
CA PHE A 139 6.17 9.38 -4.86
C PHE A 139 5.64 10.80 -4.98
N ALA A 140 4.79 11.22 -4.03
CA ALA A 140 4.28 12.58 -3.96
C ALA A 140 5.42 13.60 -3.88
N LYS A 141 6.48 13.27 -3.11
CA LYS A 141 7.71 14.06 -3.07
C LYS A 141 8.43 14.02 -4.41
N LYS A 142 8.62 12.86 -5.04
CA LYS A 142 9.42 12.70 -6.28
C LYS A 142 8.84 13.46 -7.47
N LEU A 143 7.54 13.71 -7.46
CA LEU A 143 6.88 14.57 -8.44
C LEU A 143 7.38 16.03 -8.39
N GLN A 144 8.19 16.43 -7.38
CA GLN A 144 8.79 17.77 -7.21
C GLN A 144 10.18 17.75 -6.47
N PRO A 145 10.99 18.82 -6.51
CA PRO A 145 12.19 18.94 -5.66
C PRO A 145 11.83 19.54 -4.28
N TRP A 146 12.06 18.80 -3.17
CA TRP A 146 11.65 19.25 -1.82
C TRP A 146 12.56 18.74 -0.66
N PRO A 147 12.71 19.49 0.47
CA PRO A 147 13.37 19.03 1.71
C PRO A 147 12.69 17.81 2.39
N PRO A 148 13.25 17.19 3.45
CA PRO A 148 12.68 15.98 4.07
C PRO A 148 11.42 16.25 4.92
N ALA A 149 10.45 15.32 4.90
CA ALA A 149 9.39 15.21 5.90
C ALA A 149 9.43 13.82 6.55
N GLU A 150 9.10 13.76 7.84
CA GLU A 150 8.88 12.52 8.58
C GLU A 150 7.46 11.98 8.32
N VAL A 151 7.32 10.65 8.28
CA VAL A 151 6.05 9.94 8.11
C VAL A 151 5.77 9.17 9.39
N THR A 152 4.64 9.46 10.04
CA THR A 152 4.19 8.75 11.25
C THR A 152 2.87 8.05 10.97
N LEU A 153 2.82 6.74 11.19
CA LEU A 153 1.61 5.91 11.04
C LEU A 153 1.19 5.36 12.42
N PRO A 154 0.03 5.75 12.97
CA PRO A 154 -0.37 5.35 14.32
C PRO A 154 -1.15 4.03 14.32
N PHE A 155 -0.70 3.01 15.06
CA PHE A 155 -1.50 1.80 15.33
C PHE A 155 -1.20 1.18 16.70
N GLN A 156 -2.23 0.68 17.39
CA GLN A 156 -2.10 -0.10 18.64
C GLN A 156 -1.71 -1.56 18.37
N ASN A 157 -2.02 -2.09 17.18
CA ASN A 157 -1.62 -3.43 16.73
C ASN A 157 -0.88 -3.33 15.39
N ARG A 158 0.43 -3.58 15.44
CA ARG A 158 1.37 -3.48 14.30
C ARG A 158 0.98 -4.30 13.07
N LEU A 159 0.23 -5.39 13.27
CA LEU A 159 -0.10 -6.38 12.23
C LEU A 159 -1.59 -6.38 11.87
N TRP A 160 -2.34 -5.38 12.32
CA TRP A 160 -3.73 -5.19 11.90
C TRP A 160 -3.81 -4.90 10.39
N ARG A 161 -4.75 -5.54 9.70
CA ARG A 161 -4.96 -5.42 8.24
C ARG A 161 -6.22 -4.64 7.86
N LYS A 162 -7.33 -4.99 8.50
CA LYS A 162 -8.70 -4.60 8.13
C LYS A 162 -9.02 -3.14 8.48
N THR A 163 -10.20 -2.68 8.08
CA THR A 163 -10.79 -1.44 8.62
C THR A 163 -11.09 -1.56 10.12
N ARG A 164 -11.69 -0.52 10.71
CA ARG A 164 -12.09 -0.49 12.13
C ARG A 164 -13.61 -0.51 12.33
N SER A 165 -14.37 -0.89 11.31
CA SER A 165 -15.83 -0.98 11.36
C SER A 165 -16.32 -2.02 12.35
N THR A 166 -17.47 -1.72 12.96
CA THR A 166 -18.17 -2.62 13.88
C THR A 166 -19.57 -2.87 13.34
N TYR A 167 -20.06 -4.11 13.50
CA TYR A 167 -21.36 -4.53 13.01
C TYR A 167 -22.14 -5.21 14.12
N SER A 168 -23.43 -4.88 14.24
CA SER A 168 -24.33 -5.51 15.21
C SER A 168 -24.36 -7.03 15.00
N GLY A 169 -24.20 -7.80 16.08
CA GLY A 169 -24.19 -9.26 16.03
C GLY A 169 -22.81 -9.89 15.88
N SER A 170 -21.74 -9.10 15.82
CA SER A 170 -20.35 -9.57 15.84
C SER A 170 -19.53 -8.86 16.92
N THR A 171 -18.67 -9.59 17.63
CA THR A 171 -17.64 -9.01 18.51
C THR A 171 -16.34 -8.71 17.77
N CYS A 172 -16.20 -9.22 16.53
CA CYS A 172 -15.05 -9.00 15.68
C CYS A 172 -15.15 -7.67 14.92
N VAL A 173 -13.99 -7.04 14.71
CA VAL A 173 -13.85 -5.69 14.17
C VAL A 173 -13.22 -5.76 12.77
N GLY A 174 -13.73 -4.92 11.87
CA GLY A 174 -13.13 -4.60 10.58
C GLY A 174 -13.49 -5.55 9.45
N VAL A 175 -13.45 -5.00 8.24
CA VAL A 175 -13.61 -5.66 6.94
C VAL A 175 -12.30 -5.58 6.18
N ASP A 176 -12.01 -6.60 5.37
CA ASP A 176 -10.94 -6.52 4.39
C ASP A 176 -11.37 -5.54 3.28
N ALA A 177 -10.77 -4.35 3.28
CA ALA A 177 -11.09 -3.31 2.33
C ALA A 177 -10.80 -3.70 0.87
N ASN A 178 -9.93 -4.69 0.61
CA ASN A 178 -9.69 -5.24 -0.72
C ASN A 178 -10.47 -6.54 -1.00
N ARG A 179 -11.56 -6.77 -0.23
CA ARG A 179 -12.62 -7.76 -0.52
C ARG A 179 -14.02 -7.12 -0.54
N ASN A 180 -14.09 -5.80 -0.35
CA ASN A 180 -15.35 -5.09 -0.16
C ASN A 180 -15.88 -4.43 -1.44
N TRP A 181 -15.18 -4.53 -2.58
CA TRP A 181 -15.56 -3.85 -3.81
C TRP A 181 -16.69 -4.59 -4.54
N ASN A 182 -17.50 -3.85 -5.31
CA ASN A 182 -18.61 -4.41 -6.08
C ASN A 182 -18.15 -5.12 -7.38
N SER A 183 -17.24 -6.09 -7.28
CA SER A 183 -16.82 -6.95 -8.38
C SER A 183 -16.67 -8.38 -7.87
N ALA A 184 -17.51 -9.29 -8.37
CA ALA A 184 -17.67 -10.65 -7.84
C ALA A 184 -17.82 -10.70 -6.31
N PHE A 185 -18.46 -9.71 -5.69
CA PHE A 185 -18.50 -9.56 -4.23
C PHE A 185 -19.02 -10.82 -3.51
N GLY A 186 -18.27 -11.31 -2.52
CA GLY A 186 -18.66 -12.47 -1.71
C GLY A 186 -18.45 -13.83 -2.38
N GLU A 187 -17.87 -13.86 -3.57
CA GLU A 187 -17.44 -15.09 -4.25
C GLU A 187 -16.12 -15.64 -3.68
N SER A 188 -15.60 -16.72 -4.27
CA SER A 188 -14.33 -17.37 -3.88
C SER A 188 -13.17 -16.40 -3.68
N GLY A 189 -12.38 -16.62 -2.62
CA GLY A 189 -11.25 -15.76 -2.24
C GLY A 189 -11.56 -14.74 -1.16
N ALA A 190 -12.79 -14.73 -0.64
CA ALA A 190 -13.23 -13.93 0.50
C ALA A 190 -13.98 -14.78 1.54
N SER A 191 -14.17 -14.24 2.75
CA SER A 191 -14.85 -14.93 3.85
C SER A 191 -16.10 -14.20 4.31
N ARG A 192 -17.15 -14.96 4.65
CA ARG A 192 -18.37 -14.47 5.32
C ARG A 192 -18.21 -14.32 6.84
N ASN A 193 -17.13 -14.85 7.42
CA ASN A 193 -16.89 -14.81 8.87
C ASN A 193 -16.32 -13.43 9.26
N PRO A 194 -17.01 -12.63 10.11
CA PRO A 194 -16.53 -11.31 10.56
C PRO A 194 -15.15 -11.31 11.23
N CYS A 195 -14.74 -12.45 11.79
CA CYS A 195 -13.45 -12.62 12.45
C CYS A 195 -12.31 -12.98 11.49
N SER A 196 -12.62 -13.31 10.22
CA SER A 196 -11.61 -13.59 9.21
C SER A 196 -10.81 -12.33 8.85
N GLU A 197 -9.52 -12.51 8.52
CA GLU A 197 -8.67 -11.48 7.92
C GLU A 197 -9.14 -11.09 6.51
N THR A 198 -9.90 -11.97 5.83
CA THR A 198 -10.45 -11.78 4.48
C THR A 198 -11.97 -11.57 4.50
N TYR A 199 -12.52 -11.09 5.61
CA TYR A 199 -13.96 -10.81 5.72
C TYR A 199 -14.38 -9.76 4.69
N HIS A 200 -15.31 -10.08 3.78
CA HIS A 200 -15.74 -9.17 2.71
C HIS A 200 -16.70 -8.06 3.16
N GLY A 201 -17.23 -8.14 4.39
CA GLY A 201 -18.24 -7.19 4.86
C GLY A 201 -19.67 -7.63 4.55
N PRO A 202 -20.68 -6.91 5.06
CA PRO A 202 -22.08 -7.31 4.94
C PRO A 202 -22.67 -7.11 3.52
N TYR A 203 -22.14 -6.17 2.75
CA TYR A 203 -22.57 -5.85 1.39
C TYR A 203 -21.43 -5.10 0.65
N PRO A 204 -21.44 -5.04 -0.70
CA PRO A 204 -20.39 -4.35 -1.44
C PRO A 204 -20.38 -2.85 -1.12
N ASN A 205 -19.17 -2.29 -1.00
CA ASN A 205 -18.89 -0.91 -0.63
C ASN A 205 -19.47 -0.53 0.74
N SER A 206 -19.58 -1.48 1.67
CA SER A 206 -20.00 -1.21 3.06
C SER A 206 -19.02 -0.35 3.83
N GLU A 207 -17.73 -0.41 3.47
CA GLU A 207 -16.72 0.38 4.15
C GLU A 207 -16.71 1.81 3.61
N PRO A 208 -16.88 2.83 4.46
CA PRO A 208 -16.92 4.22 3.99
C PRO A 208 -15.61 4.66 3.32
N GLU A 209 -14.49 4.04 3.66
CA GLU A 209 -13.21 4.22 2.98
C GLU A 209 -13.24 3.74 1.52
N VAL A 210 -13.84 2.57 1.25
CA VAL A 210 -14.01 2.03 -0.11
C VAL A 210 -15.06 2.84 -0.87
N LYS A 211 -16.19 3.14 -0.22
CA LYS A 211 -17.27 3.94 -0.79
C LYS A 211 -16.80 5.32 -1.25
N ALA A 212 -15.94 5.98 -0.48
CA ALA A 212 -15.37 7.28 -0.85
C ALA A 212 -14.55 7.22 -2.15
N ILE A 213 -13.78 6.15 -2.35
CA ILE A 213 -13.00 5.96 -3.59
C ILE A 213 -13.93 5.64 -4.76
N VAL A 214 -14.90 4.74 -4.56
CA VAL A 214 -15.91 4.41 -5.57
C VAL A 214 -16.63 5.68 -6.04
N ASP A 215 -17.14 6.48 -5.10
CA ASP A 215 -17.85 7.73 -5.42
C ASP A 215 -16.93 8.71 -6.14
N PHE A 216 -15.67 8.86 -5.72
CA PHE A 216 -14.71 9.73 -6.39
C PHE A 216 -14.44 9.29 -7.83
N VAL A 217 -14.16 8.01 -8.04
CA VAL A 217 -13.83 7.44 -9.35
C VAL A 217 -15.02 7.57 -10.30
N SER A 218 -16.21 7.18 -9.85
CA SER A 218 -17.44 7.28 -10.65
C SER A 218 -17.81 8.73 -10.98
N ASN A 219 -17.66 9.65 -10.03
CA ASN A 219 -17.94 11.08 -10.26
C ASN A 219 -16.89 11.77 -11.14
N HIS A 220 -15.62 11.33 -11.09
CA HIS A 220 -14.58 11.87 -11.95
C HIS A 220 -14.80 11.47 -13.42
N GLY A 221 -15.18 10.23 -13.69
CA GLY A 221 -15.56 9.72 -15.02
C GLY A 221 -14.43 9.65 -16.06
N ASN A 222 -13.26 10.23 -15.79
CA ASN A 222 -12.14 10.32 -16.74
C ASN A 222 -10.81 9.80 -16.17
N ILE A 223 -10.85 8.79 -15.29
CA ILE A 223 -9.64 8.11 -14.81
C ILE A 223 -9.25 7.03 -15.83
N LYS A 224 -8.00 7.02 -16.28
CA LYS A 224 -7.50 6.12 -17.35
C LYS A 224 -6.61 5.00 -16.84
N ALA A 225 -5.97 5.19 -15.69
CA ALA A 225 -5.24 4.16 -14.99
C ALA A 225 -5.53 4.20 -13.49
N PHE A 226 -5.58 3.04 -12.87
CA PHE A 226 -5.79 2.85 -11.44
C PHE A 226 -4.72 1.90 -10.91
N ILE A 227 -3.93 2.36 -9.94
CA ILE A 227 -2.79 1.62 -9.41
C ILE A 227 -2.95 1.51 -7.89
N SER A 228 -3.26 0.32 -7.40
CA SER A 228 -3.35 0.05 -5.95
C SER A 228 -2.07 -0.62 -5.45
N ILE A 229 -1.44 -0.04 -4.44
CA ILE A 229 -0.11 -0.46 -3.98
C ILE A 229 -0.21 -1.15 -2.62
N HIS A 230 0.25 -2.40 -2.61
CA HIS A 230 0.28 -3.36 -1.51
C HIS A 230 1.70 -3.82 -1.17
N SER A 231 1.84 -4.61 -0.12
CA SER A 231 3.04 -5.40 0.17
C SER A 231 2.63 -6.66 0.93
N TYR A 232 3.35 -7.77 0.89
CA TYR A 232 4.61 -8.03 0.21
C TYR A 232 4.41 -9.19 -0.76
N SER A 233 5.31 -9.34 -1.74
CA SER A 233 5.55 -10.56 -2.54
C SER A 233 6.39 -10.25 -3.79
N GLN A 234 6.63 -8.98 -4.12
CA GLN A 234 7.26 -8.55 -5.38
C GLN A 234 6.45 -9.01 -6.60
N LEU A 235 5.19 -8.57 -6.69
CA LEU A 235 4.29 -8.87 -7.81
C LEU A 235 3.80 -7.60 -8.49
N LEU A 236 3.60 -7.65 -9.80
CA LEU A 236 2.81 -6.68 -10.56
C LEU A 236 1.61 -7.38 -11.21
N LEU A 237 0.44 -7.20 -10.61
CA LEU A 237 -0.79 -7.88 -10.97
C LEU A 237 -1.73 -6.96 -11.77
N TYR A 238 -2.63 -7.55 -12.55
CA TYR A 238 -3.65 -6.81 -13.31
C TYR A 238 -4.97 -7.59 -13.46
N ALA A 239 -6.05 -6.85 -13.70
CA ALA A 239 -7.37 -7.37 -14.07
C ALA A 239 -7.54 -7.38 -15.61
N TYR A 240 -8.18 -8.37 -16.23
CA TYR A 240 -8.17 -9.80 -15.91
C TYR A 240 -7.21 -10.52 -16.88
N GLY A 241 -6.93 -11.80 -16.62
CA GLY A 241 -5.95 -12.58 -17.40
C GLY A 241 -6.30 -12.89 -18.86
N TYR A 242 -7.50 -12.52 -19.33
CA TYR A 242 -7.90 -12.76 -20.72
C TYR A 242 -7.48 -11.66 -21.71
N THR A 243 -6.82 -10.58 -21.24
CA THR A 243 -6.36 -9.49 -22.13
C THR A 243 -4.84 -9.40 -22.24
N SER A 244 -4.34 -9.16 -23.45
CA SER A 244 -2.88 -9.10 -23.74
C SER A 244 -2.25 -7.75 -23.41
N THR A 245 -2.99 -6.63 -23.51
CA THR A 245 -2.41 -5.28 -23.31
C THR A 245 -1.84 -5.07 -21.90
N PRO A 246 -2.52 -5.44 -20.78
CA PRO A 246 -1.94 -5.28 -19.46
C PRO A 246 -0.64 -6.08 -19.24
N HIS A 247 -0.47 -7.18 -19.96
CA HIS A 247 0.72 -8.03 -19.88
C HIS A 247 1.98 -7.31 -20.39
N GLU A 248 1.91 -6.72 -21.59
CA GLU A 248 3.05 -6.01 -22.20
C GLU A 248 3.49 -4.80 -21.36
N ILE A 249 2.54 -4.07 -20.77
CA ILE A 249 2.83 -2.94 -19.88
C ILE A 249 3.50 -3.44 -18.61
N ALA A 250 3.00 -4.54 -18.03
CA ALA A 250 3.55 -5.10 -16.81
C ALA A 250 4.99 -5.60 -17.00
N GLU A 251 5.29 -6.26 -18.13
CA GLU A 251 6.64 -6.71 -18.49
C GLU A 251 7.62 -5.53 -18.57
N GLN A 252 7.24 -4.45 -19.27
CA GLN A 252 8.07 -3.24 -19.38
C GLN A 252 8.26 -2.56 -18.02
N ALA A 253 7.21 -2.50 -17.20
CA ALA A 253 7.25 -1.89 -15.88
C ALA A 253 8.17 -2.68 -14.92
N VAL A 254 8.08 -4.01 -14.91
CA VAL A 254 8.97 -4.89 -14.13
C VAL A 254 10.41 -4.79 -14.62
N THR A 255 10.64 -4.75 -15.93
CA THR A 255 11.98 -4.58 -16.50
C THR A 255 12.62 -3.27 -16.04
N ALA A 256 11.85 -2.16 -16.10
CA ALA A 256 12.30 -0.86 -15.63
C ALA A 256 12.57 -0.86 -14.12
N LEU A 257 11.71 -1.49 -13.32
CA LEU A 257 11.91 -1.67 -11.87
C LEU A 257 13.22 -2.39 -11.58
N SER A 258 13.41 -3.54 -12.21
CA SER A 258 14.55 -4.43 -11.98
C SER A 258 15.89 -3.77 -12.34
N SER A 259 15.90 -2.87 -13.32
CA SER A 259 17.11 -2.18 -13.77
C SER A 259 17.88 -1.41 -12.69
N LEU A 260 17.22 -1.01 -11.59
CA LEU A 260 17.85 -0.18 -10.57
C LEU A 260 18.61 -0.99 -9.51
N TYR A 261 18.01 -2.06 -9.00
CA TYR A 261 18.56 -2.86 -7.90
C TYR A 261 18.58 -4.37 -8.17
N GLY A 262 18.19 -4.82 -9.37
CA GLY A 262 18.07 -6.23 -9.71
C GLY A 262 16.91 -6.93 -9.00
N THR A 263 15.95 -6.19 -8.46
CA THR A 263 14.80 -6.79 -7.76
C THR A 263 13.88 -7.46 -8.77
N SER A 264 13.62 -8.75 -8.54
CA SER A 264 12.80 -9.57 -9.42
C SER A 264 11.33 -9.46 -9.01
N TYR A 265 10.47 -9.05 -9.93
CA TYR A 265 9.02 -9.10 -9.75
C TYR A 265 8.43 -10.14 -10.68
N GLU A 266 7.48 -10.94 -10.20
CA GLU A 266 6.60 -11.69 -11.09
C GLU A 266 5.45 -10.78 -11.54
N TYR A 267 4.87 -11.04 -12.70
CA TYR A 267 3.73 -10.27 -13.19
C TYR A 267 2.73 -11.16 -13.91
N GLY A 268 1.46 -10.76 -13.88
CA GLY A 268 0.39 -11.50 -14.52
C GLY A 268 -0.99 -11.17 -13.97
N SER A 269 -1.99 -11.96 -14.34
CA SER A 269 -3.33 -11.75 -13.81
C SER A 269 -3.42 -12.15 -12.34
N ILE A 270 -4.25 -11.45 -11.55
CA ILE A 270 -4.47 -11.77 -10.13
C ILE A 270 -4.79 -13.27 -9.96
N PHE A 271 -5.73 -13.79 -10.76
CA PHE A 271 -6.17 -15.18 -10.65
C PHE A 271 -5.04 -16.21 -10.85
N THR A 272 -4.18 -16.00 -11.85
CA THR A 272 -3.13 -16.96 -12.24
C THR A 272 -1.84 -16.81 -11.46
N THR A 273 -1.52 -15.58 -11.02
CA THR A 273 -0.20 -15.22 -10.49
C THR A 273 -0.17 -15.14 -8.97
N ILE A 274 -1.32 -15.08 -8.28
CA ILE A 274 -1.36 -15.18 -6.82
C ILE A 274 -2.37 -16.23 -6.36
N TYR A 275 -3.66 -15.95 -6.51
CA TYR A 275 -4.78 -16.84 -6.19
C TYR A 275 -6.10 -16.16 -6.57
N GLN A 276 -7.18 -16.92 -6.63
CA GLN A 276 -8.52 -16.39 -6.84
C GLN A 276 -8.95 -15.46 -5.68
N ALA A 277 -9.21 -14.19 -5.97
CA ALA A 277 -9.59 -13.17 -4.99
C ALA A 277 -10.76 -12.32 -5.51
N SER A 278 -11.93 -12.45 -4.89
CA SER A 278 -13.11 -11.65 -5.21
C SER A 278 -13.13 -10.28 -4.50
N GLY A 279 -13.91 -9.34 -5.03
CA GLY A 279 -14.20 -8.07 -4.36
C GLY A 279 -13.00 -7.13 -4.22
N ASN A 280 -12.03 -7.20 -5.14
CA ASN A 280 -10.82 -6.37 -5.11
C ASN A 280 -10.98 -5.08 -5.95
N SER A 281 -10.13 -4.09 -5.67
CA SER A 281 -10.19 -2.76 -6.28
C SER A 281 -9.93 -2.77 -7.78
N VAL A 282 -8.93 -3.53 -8.23
CA VAL A 282 -8.44 -3.53 -9.62
C VAL A 282 -9.41 -4.23 -10.58
N ASP A 283 -10.07 -5.30 -10.13
CA ASP A 283 -11.16 -5.92 -10.89
C ASP A 283 -12.34 -4.95 -11.03
N TRP A 284 -12.76 -4.30 -9.94
CA TRP A 284 -13.85 -3.31 -9.99
C TRP A 284 -13.54 -2.14 -10.93
N THR A 285 -12.33 -1.56 -10.86
CA THR A 285 -11.96 -0.43 -11.73
C THR A 285 -11.89 -0.83 -13.19
N TYR A 286 -11.41 -2.05 -13.46
CA TYR A 286 -11.43 -2.61 -14.82
C TYR A 286 -12.86 -2.78 -15.34
N ASP A 287 -13.78 -3.30 -14.50
CA ASP A 287 -15.20 -3.41 -14.83
C ASP A 287 -15.86 -2.04 -15.08
N GLN A 288 -15.34 -0.96 -14.47
CA GLN A 288 -15.76 0.42 -14.76
C GLN A 288 -15.17 1.00 -16.06
N GLY A 289 -14.38 0.23 -16.80
CA GLY A 289 -13.73 0.66 -18.05
C GLY A 289 -12.36 1.31 -17.87
N ILE A 290 -11.76 1.26 -16.68
CA ILE A 290 -10.38 1.73 -16.46
C ILE A 290 -9.42 0.63 -16.92
N LYS A 291 -9.04 0.68 -18.20
CA LYS A 291 -8.25 -0.34 -18.89
C LYS A 291 -6.89 -0.64 -18.23
N TYR A 292 -6.25 0.36 -17.65
CA TYR A 292 -4.93 0.23 -17.01
C TYR A 292 -5.08 0.11 -15.50
N SER A 293 -5.64 -1.03 -15.05
CA SER A 293 -5.85 -1.32 -13.63
C SER A 293 -4.80 -2.32 -13.12
N PHE A 294 -3.94 -1.89 -12.20
CA PHE A 294 -2.78 -2.65 -11.72
C PHE A 294 -2.71 -2.69 -10.19
N THR A 295 -2.22 -3.82 -9.67
CA THR A 295 -1.86 -3.99 -8.25
C THR A 295 -0.35 -4.24 -8.14
N PHE A 296 0.33 -3.45 -7.32
CA PHE A 296 1.71 -3.75 -6.91
C PHE A 296 1.71 -4.49 -5.58
N GLU A 297 2.44 -5.59 -5.46
CA GLU A 297 2.88 -6.15 -4.18
C GLU A 297 4.37 -5.84 -4.03
N LEU A 298 4.74 -4.90 -3.15
CA LEU A 298 6.11 -4.43 -3.02
C LEU A 298 7.03 -5.45 -2.33
N ARG A 299 8.26 -5.03 -2.02
CA ARG A 299 9.24 -5.82 -1.26
C ARG A 299 8.69 -6.27 0.10
N ASP A 300 9.16 -7.38 0.65
CA ASP A 300 10.09 -8.37 0.06
C ASP A 300 9.36 -9.66 -0.34
N THR A 301 10.05 -10.79 -0.38
CA THR A 301 9.46 -12.11 -0.67
C THR A 301 9.24 -12.95 0.60
N GLY A 302 9.20 -12.30 1.77
CA GLY A 302 8.82 -12.93 3.05
C GLY A 302 9.88 -12.93 4.14
N TYR A 303 11.13 -12.54 3.87
CA TYR A 303 12.18 -12.50 4.90
C TYR A 303 11.82 -11.56 6.05
N TYR A 304 11.40 -10.33 5.72
CA TYR A 304 10.83 -9.37 6.66
C TYR A 304 9.31 -9.27 6.52
N GLY A 305 8.76 -9.54 5.33
CA GLY A 305 7.35 -9.37 5.02
C GLY A 305 6.87 -7.95 5.35
N PHE A 306 5.80 -7.85 6.14
CA PHE A 306 5.25 -6.56 6.57
C PHE A 306 6.17 -5.74 7.49
N LEU A 307 7.25 -6.35 8.02
CA LEU A 307 8.22 -5.71 8.92
C LEU A 307 9.48 -5.21 8.18
N LEU A 308 9.34 -4.90 6.89
CA LEU A 308 10.45 -4.39 6.07
C LEU A 308 11.21 -3.23 6.76
N PRO A 309 12.56 -3.31 6.86
CA PRO A 309 13.37 -2.30 7.54
C PRO A 309 13.22 -0.91 6.94
N ALA A 310 13.34 0.13 7.77
CA ALA A 310 13.24 1.52 7.32
C ALA A 310 14.28 1.88 6.24
N SER A 311 15.46 1.25 6.28
CA SER A 311 16.52 1.40 5.28
C SER A 311 16.13 0.92 3.88
N GLN A 312 15.11 0.06 3.77
CA GLN A 312 14.60 -0.45 2.49
C GLN A 312 13.48 0.41 1.89
N ILE A 313 12.96 1.41 2.62
CA ILE A 313 11.87 2.27 2.13
C ILE A 313 12.28 3.03 0.86
N ILE A 314 13.42 3.73 0.90
CA ILE A 314 13.89 4.54 -0.23
C ILE A 314 14.24 3.67 -1.44
N PRO A 315 15.01 2.56 -1.32
CA PRO A 315 15.22 1.63 -2.42
C PRO A 315 13.92 1.12 -3.04
N THR A 316 12.96 0.70 -2.21
CA THR A 316 11.66 0.20 -2.69
C THR A 316 10.90 1.29 -3.46
N ALA A 317 10.86 2.51 -2.94
CA ALA A 317 10.19 3.61 -3.63
C ALA A 317 10.88 4.00 -4.94
N GLN A 318 12.22 4.00 -4.99
CA GLN A 318 12.98 4.38 -6.18
C GLN A 318 12.78 3.40 -7.34
N GLU A 319 12.81 2.10 -7.10
CA GLU A 319 12.58 1.10 -8.16
C GLU A 319 11.11 1.09 -8.60
N THR A 320 10.17 1.17 -7.64
CA THR A 320 8.73 1.21 -7.94
C THR A 320 8.40 2.43 -8.79
N TRP A 321 9.06 3.57 -8.55
CA TRP A 321 8.88 4.76 -9.36
C TRP A 321 9.27 4.57 -10.83
N LEU A 322 10.23 3.71 -11.14
CA LEU A 322 10.57 3.39 -12.52
C LEU A 322 9.42 2.65 -13.21
N ALA A 323 8.82 1.67 -12.53
CA ALA A 323 7.64 0.94 -13.00
C ALA A 323 6.43 1.88 -13.19
N LEU A 324 6.14 2.73 -12.19
CA LEU A 324 5.05 3.69 -12.25
C LEU A 324 5.21 4.63 -13.45
N LYS A 325 6.42 5.12 -13.73
CA LYS A 325 6.67 5.96 -14.91
C LYS A 325 6.35 5.26 -16.22
N VAL A 326 6.65 3.96 -16.35
CA VAL A 326 6.29 3.18 -17.55
C VAL A 326 4.78 3.16 -17.73
N ILE A 327 4.03 2.82 -16.68
CA ILE A 327 2.55 2.77 -16.73
C ILE A 327 1.96 4.15 -17.04
N MET A 328 2.47 5.20 -16.40
CA MET A 328 2.02 6.58 -16.62
C MET A 328 2.31 7.05 -18.05
N GLN A 329 3.51 6.77 -18.58
CA GLN A 329 3.89 7.12 -19.94
C GLN A 329 3.04 6.38 -20.97
N TYR A 330 2.83 5.08 -20.77
CA TYR A 330 1.99 4.27 -21.64
C TYR A 330 0.55 4.82 -21.67
N THR A 331 0.00 5.15 -20.49
CA THR A 331 -1.35 5.74 -20.35
C THR A 331 -1.48 7.07 -21.09
N LEU A 332 -0.41 7.89 -21.09
CA LEU A 332 -0.38 9.16 -21.81
C LEU A 332 -0.35 8.95 -23.34
N GLU A 333 0.41 7.97 -23.81
CA GLU A 333 0.61 7.68 -25.24
C GLU A 333 -0.55 6.91 -25.88
N HIS A 334 -1.35 6.21 -25.07
CA HIS A 334 -2.46 5.36 -25.52
C HIS A 334 -3.81 5.79 -24.90
N PRO A 335 -4.30 7.01 -25.24
CA PRO A 335 -5.59 7.49 -24.75
C PRO A 335 -6.74 6.69 -25.36
N TYR A 336 -7.83 6.56 -24.60
CA TYR A 336 -9.09 5.92 -25.01
C TYR A 336 -10.28 6.63 -24.39
#